data_AF-A0AAW0DJ67-F1
#
_entry.id   AF-A0AAW0DJ67-F1
#
_cell.length_a   1.000
_cell.length_b   1.000
_cell.length_c   1.000
_cell.angle_alpha   90.00
_cell.angle_beta   90.00
_cell.angle_gamma   90.00
#
_symmetry.space_group_name_H-M   'P 1'
#
loop_
_entity.id
_entity.type
_entity.pdbx_description
1 polymer ?
#
loop_
_entity_poly.entity_id
_entity_poly.type
_entity_poly.pdbx_seq_one_letter_code
_entity_poly.pdbx_strand_id
1 'polypeptide(L)'
;MLDFLGVVRVPVDNGVVLNLTTSTGASSSGSLASLTPLLSASLKTTYLPALTTLLAAYPALAPHFPNVRQRAWIITTIASLLMTLSSLPFFFDFAQRSGVTKLSFPEDLGVVPRMQLAVPVNRFFQAYLTADMIVGGLCYRSQIGFLTGWIHHIVYLGIVEVAIRYQWAHFFCLAAFMELPTFLLGLSTLLPALRSNALFALTFFATRICFHVVLMTACAMTNTLRTPACILLSVFPLHVMWFKGCVAGFIRRYKAGKVAAKAAEGVVVVPSSSTTSTSSTATNVHPLTHYSSSSAVSATTTHGVEWTLRRLRAASSALLERGSPAVRWLGGPGAWVGGGGGEERMLMVGPRGWLARGRDHGRWGVRKAILERLSRPRRPIRPRATMMARRVSARLLEVVRGPVLDAVRGPVLDAVRGERVMGYVRGLQIGGGVEPVEVGEARPIQLREVE
;
A
#
# COMPACT_ATOMS: atom_id res chain seq x y z
N MET A 1 20.62 11.83 4.83
CA MET A 1 19.35 11.45 4.17
C MET A 1 19.07 12.23 2.88
N LEU A 2 19.89 13.25 2.54
CA LEU A 2 19.87 13.91 1.22
C LEU A 2 20.92 13.38 0.23
N ASP A 3 21.84 12.51 0.65
CA ASP A 3 22.83 11.87 -0.25
C ASP A 3 22.33 10.57 -0.92
N PHE A 4 21.07 10.17 -0.69
CA PHE A 4 20.47 8.98 -1.32
C PHE A 4 19.91 9.25 -2.74
N LEU A 5 20.06 10.47 -3.24
CA LEU A 5 19.77 10.87 -4.63
C LEU A 5 21.06 11.07 -5.44
N GLY A 6 22.13 10.36 -5.07
CA GLY A 6 23.31 10.21 -5.92
C GLY A 6 22.85 9.79 -7.31
N VAL A 7 23.23 10.59 -8.30
CA VAL A 7 23.00 10.33 -9.72
C VAL A 7 23.53 8.93 -10.04
N VAL A 8 22.65 7.94 -10.05
CA VAL A 8 22.94 6.62 -10.59
C VAL A 8 23.12 6.84 -12.09
N ARG A 9 24.37 7.02 -12.54
CA ARG A 9 24.72 6.82 -13.93
C ARG A 9 24.56 5.33 -14.20
N VAL A 10 23.40 4.96 -14.72
CA VAL A 10 23.19 3.62 -15.27
C VAL A 10 24.04 3.53 -16.55
N PRO A 11 25.02 2.61 -16.63
CA PRO A 11 25.73 2.37 -17.88
C PRO A 11 24.73 1.84 -18.91
N VAL A 12 24.62 2.55 -20.03
CA VAL A 12 23.82 2.13 -21.19
C VAL A 12 24.74 1.28 -22.07
N ASP A 13 24.93 0.02 -21.70
CA ASP A 13 25.55 -0.98 -22.57
C ASP A 13 24.43 -1.72 -23.31
N ASN A 14 24.11 -1.28 -24.53
CA ASN A 14 23.21 -2.02 -25.42
C ASN A 14 23.86 -2.10 -26.81
N GLY A 15 24.61 -3.18 -27.03
CA GLY A 15 24.98 -3.67 -28.36
C GLY A 15 23.77 -4.29 -29.07
N VAL A 16 22.76 -3.48 -29.36
CA VAL A 16 21.64 -3.86 -30.22
C VAL A 16 21.96 -3.34 -31.62
N VAL A 17 22.40 -4.24 -32.50
CA VAL A 17 22.51 -3.98 -33.93
C VAL A 17 21.11 -3.96 -34.51
N LEU A 18 20.47 -2.79 -34.48
CA LEU A 18 19.38 -2.48 -35.40
C LEU A 18 20.03 -2.06 -36.72
N ASN A 19 19.74 -2.79 -37.80
CA ASN A 19 19.97 -2.33 -39.17
C ASN A 19 19.06 -1.13 -39.46
N LEU A 20 19.45 0.04 -38.94
CA LEU A 20 19.01 1.33 -39.44
C LEU A 20 20.00 1.74 -40.52
N THR A 21 19.49 1.83 -41.74
CA THR A 21 20.16 2.49 -42.87
C THR A 21 20.81 3.79 -42.42
N THR A 22 22.12 3.84 -42.64
CA THR A 22 23.08 4.84 -42.21
C THR A 22 22.69 6.27 -42.61
N SER A 23 22.25 7.04 -41.62
CA SER A 23 22.50 8.47 -41.53
C SER A 23 23.58 8.68 -40.47
N THR A 24 24.82 8.80 -40.93
CA THR A 24 26.00 8.99 -40.07
C THR A 24 26.07 10.45 -39.63
N GLY A 25 25.98 10.69 -38.31
CA GLY A 25 26.44 11.95 -37.71
C GLY A 25 25.41 12.71 -36.86
N ALA A 26 24.83 12.09 -35.84
CA ALA A 26 24.21 12.83 -34.75
C ALA A 26 24.36 12.05 -33.44
N SER A 27 25.22 12.54 -32.56
CA SER A 27 25.27 12.14 -31.15
C SER A 27 23.88 12.33 -30.54
N SER A 28 23.15 11.23 -30.31
CA SER A 28 21.83 11.22 -29.70
C SER A 28 21.94 11.46 -28.19
N SER A 29 22.43 12.62 -27.78
CA SER A 29 22.11 13.20 -26.49
C SER A 29 20.64 13.62 -26.58
N GLY A 30 19.74 12.66 -26.35
CA GLY A 30 18.30 12.91 -26.24
C GLY A 30 18.08 14.03 -25.23
N SER A 31 17.91 15.25 -25.73
CA SER A 31 17.93 16.45 -24.91
C SER A 31 16.74 16.40 -23.96
N LEU A 32 17.02 16.36 -22.66
CA LEU A 32 16.01 16.49 -21.61
C LEU A 32 15.11 17.73 -21.81
N ALA A 33 15.57 18.71 -22.59
CA ALA A 33 14.78 19.87 -23.00
C ALA A 33 13.53 19.53 -23.83
N SER A 34 13.48 18.36 -24.49
CA SER A 34 12.30 17.94 -25.25
C SER A 34 11.15 17.37 -24.38
N LEU A 35 11.45 16.95 -23.14
CA LEU A 35 10.45 16.38 -22.22
C LEU A 35 9.77 17.44 -21.34
N THR A 36 10.36 18.62 -21.19
CA THR A 36 9.82 19.70 -20.36
C THR A 36 8.43 20.22 -20.79
N PRO A 37 8.10 20.39 -22.09
CA PRO A 37 6.76 20.86 -22.46
C PRO A 37 5.67 19.82 -22.18
N LEU A 38 5.91 18.54 -22.42
CA LEU A 38 4.95 17.46 -22.16
C LEU A 38 4.67 17.30 -20.66
N LEU A 39 5.71 17.36 -19.84
CA LEU A 39 5.60 17.35 -18.38
C LEU A 39 4.78 18.54 -17.86
N SER A 40 5.07 19.74 -18.38
CA SER A 40 4.35 20.97 -18.04
C SER A 40 2.88 20.92 -18.45
N ALA A 41 2.58 20.37 -19.63
CA ALA A 41 1.21 20.23 -20.12
C ALA A 41 0.40 19.25 -19.27
N SER A 42 0.96 18.07 -18.96
CA SER A 42 0.27 17.06 -18.13
C SER A 42 0.01 17.53 -16.69
N LEU A 43 0.94 18.31 -16.12
CA LEU A 43 0.78 18.93 -14.81
C LEU A 43 -0.43 19.88 -14.80
N LYS A 44 -0.55 20.75 -15.81
CA LYS A 44 -1.64 21.72 -15.92
C LYS A 44 -2.98 21.09 -16.25
N THR A 45 -2.99 20.09 -17.13
CA THR A 45 -4.23 19.49 -17.67
C THR A 45 -4.81 18.40 -16.77
N THR A 46 -3.99 17.67 -16.00
CA THR A 46 -4.49 16.55 -15.18
C THR A 46 -4.23 16.74 -13.69
N TYR A 47 -2.99 17.05 -13.29
CA TYR A 47 -2.63 17.11 -11.86
C TYR A 47 -3.39 18.23 -11.12
N LEU A 48 -3.39 19.46 -11.64
CA LEU A 48 -4.06 20.58 -10.98
C LEU A 48 -5.58 20.37 -10.90
N PRO A 49 -6.30 19.99 -11.98
CA PRO A 49 -7.73 19.71 -11.90
C PRO A 49 -8.06 18.54 -10.96
N ALA A 50 -7.26 17.48 -10.94
CA ALA A 50 -7.44 16.37 -10.01
C ALA A 50 -7.26 16.82 -8.56
N LEU A 51 -6.21 17.60 -8.28
CA LEU A 51 -5.92 18.12 -6.93
C LEU A 51 -7.07 19.00 -6.45
N THR A 52 -7.52 19.96 -7.26
CA THR A 52 -8.62 20.86 -6.89
C THR A 52 -9.92 20.08 -6.70
N THR A 53 -10.23 19.12 -7.57
CA THR A 53 -11.43 18.27 -7.45
C THR A 53 -11.40 17.45 -6.16
N LEU A 54 -10.28 16.82 -5.81
CA LEU A 54 -10.17 16.03 -4.58
C LEU A 54 -10.24 16.91 -3.32
N LEU A 55 -9.62 18.08 -3.34
CA LEU A 55 -9.71 19.05 -2.25
C LEU A 55 -11.13 19.61 -2.09
N ALA A 56 -11.90 19.75 -3.17
CA ALA A 56 -13.30 20.17 -3.13
C ALA A 56 -14.26 19.04 -2.73
N ALA A 57 -13.97 17.81 -3.15
CA ALA A 57 -14.78 16.63 -2.82
C ALA A 57 -14.81 16.35 -1.31
N TYR A 58 -13.70 16.58 -0.60
CA TYR A 58 -13.65 16.36 0.85
C TYR A 58 -14.67 17.20 1.65
N PRO A 59 -14.68 18.55 1.59
CA PRO A 59 -15.65 19.34 2.34
C PRO A 59 -17.09 19.11 1.87
N ALA A 60 -17.30 18.72 0.61
CA ALA A 60 -18.62 18.36 0.12
C ALA A 60 -19.15 17.07 0.76
N LEU A 61 -18.29 16.05 0.92
CA LEU A 61 -18.69 14.73 1.44
C LEU A 61 -18.56 14.59 2.96
N ALA A 62 -17.63 15.33 3.58
CA ALA A 62 -17.32 15.23 5.01
C ALA A 62 -18.53 15.43 5.95
N PRO A 63 -19.51 16.32 5.69
CA PRO A 63 -20.71 16.47 6.52
C PRO A 63 -21.54 15.19 6.63
N HIS A 64 -21.46 14.28 5.66
CA HIS A 64 -22.20 13.01 5.67
C HIS A 64 -21.55 11.94 6.56
N PHE A 65 -20.35 12.19 7.10
CA PHE A 65 -19.61 11.22 7.90
C PHE A 65 -19.27 11.79 9.29
N PRO A 66 -19.99 11.38 10.36
CA PRO A 66 -19.80 11.97 11.68
C PRO A 66 -18.43 11.65 12.28
N ASN A 67 -17.86 10.49 11.98
CA ASN A 67 -16.59 10.05 12.55
C ASN A 67 -15.39 10.61 11.78
N VAL A 68 -14.41 11.19 12.48
CA VAL A 68 -13.13 11.66 11.90
C VAL A 68 -12.43 10.53 11.14
N ARG A 69 -12.48 9.32 11.69
CA ARG A 69 -11.96 8.12 11.02
C ARG A 69 -12.62 7.90 9.67
N GLN A 70 -13.94 8.02 9.55
CA GLN A 70 -14.63 7.85 8.25
C GLN A 70 -14.23 8.96 7.28
N ARG A 71 -14.18 10.21 7.75
CA ARG A 71 -13.77 11.36 6.93
C ARG A 71 -12.37 11.18 6.33
N ALA A 72 -11.43 10.62 7.09
CA ALA A 72 -10.08 10.31 6.61
C ALA A 72 -10.04 9.29 5.44
N TRP A 73 -11.10 8.50 5.23
CA TRP A 73 -11.18 7.52 4.15
C TRP A 73 -11.88 8.04 2.88
N ILE A 74 -12.45 9.25 2.88
CA ILE A 74 -13.23 9.77 1.75
C ILE A 74 -12.37 9.84 0.47
N ILE A 75 -11.31 10.64 0.48
CA ILE A 75 -10.45 10.85 -0.70
C ILE A 75 -9.75 9.54 -1.08
N THR A 76 -9.23 8.80 -0.10
CA THR A 76 -8.56 7.51 -0.34
C THR A 76 -9.49 6.48 -1.01
N THR A 77 -10.77 6.43 -0.64
CA THR A 77 -11.73 5.51 -1.28
C THR A 77 -12.00 5.90 -2.73
N ILE A 78 -12.17 7.19 -3.02
CA ILE A 78 -12.36 7.70 -4.39
C ILE A 78 -11.12 7.40 -5.25
N ALA A 79 -9.93 7.72 -4.74
CA ALA A 79 -8.68 7.52 -5.46
C ALA A 79 -8.41 6.03 -5.73
N SER A 80 -8.55 5.16 -4.74
CA SER A 80 -8.33 3.72 -4.91
C SER A 80 -9.33 3.07 -5.88
N LEU A 81 -10.59 3.54 -5.91
CA LEU A 81 -11.55 3.12 -6.94
C LEU A 81 -11.07 3.49 -8.34
N LEU A 82 -10.74 4.77 -8.56
CA LEU A 82 -10.30 5.26 -9.87
C LEU A 82 -9.01 4.61 -10.35
N MET A 83 -8.05 4.39 -9.45
CA MET A 83 -6.81 3.67 -9.75
C MET A 83 -7.08 2.21 -10.14
N THR A 84 -7.96 1.53 -9.40
CA THR A 84 -8.34 0.14 -9.71
C THR A 84 -9.01 0.06 -11.09
N LEU A 85 -9.98 0.93 -11.38
CA LEU A 85 -10.68 0.95 -12.68
C LEU A 85 -9.72 1.29 -13.84
N SER A 86 -8.85 2.29 -13.64
CA SER A 86 -7.89 2.73 -14.66
C SER A 86 -6.79 1.69 -14.93
N SER A 87 -6.52 0.80 -13.98
CA SER A 87 -5.54 -0.28 -14.13
C SER A 87 -6.04 -1.44 -15.01
N LEU A 88 -7.37 -1.58 -15.18
CA LEU A 88 -7.97 -2.74 -15.83
C LEU A 88 -7.42 -2.99 -17.26
N PRO A 89 -7.31 -1.98 -18.16
CA PRO A 89 -6.76 -2.22 -19.50
C PRO A 89 -5.32 -2.78 -19.48
N PHE A 90 -4.49 -2.32 -18.55
CA PHE A 90 -3.11 -2.79 -18.41
C PHE A 90 -3.06 -4.19 -17.81
N PHE A 91 -3.93 -4.48 -16.84
CA PHE A 91 -4.09 -5.81 -16.25
C PHE A 91 -4.59 -6.83 -17.28
N PHE A 92 -5.54 -6.45 -18.14
CA PHE A 92 -6.02 -7.31 -19.22
C PHE A 92 -4.93 -7.62 -20.24
N ASP A 93 -4.13 -6.63 -20.67
CA ASP A 93 -2.99 -6.89 -21.55
C ASP A 93 -2.01 -7.89 -20.92
N PHE A 94 -1.66 -7.66 -19.66
CA PHE A 94 -0.79 -8.55 -18.89
C PHE A 94 -1.39 -9.97 -18.82
N ALA A 95 -2.66 -10.10 -18.44
CA ALA A 95 -3.30 -11.41 -18.33
C ALA A 95 -3.37 -12.16 -19.68
N GLN A 96 -3.60 -11.45 -20.79
CA GLN A 96 -3.70 -12.05 -22.12
C GLN A 96 -2.34 -12.43 -22.72
N ARG A 97 -1.33 -11.59 -22.54
CA ARG A 97 -0.04 -11.72 -23.25
C ARG A 97 1.05 -12.36 -22.42
N SER A 98 1.07 -12.09 -21.12
CA SER A 98 2.02 -12.70 -20.17
C SER A 98 1.59 -14.12 -19.75
N GLY A 99 0.48 -14.63 -20.33
CA GLY A 99 -0.17 -15.91 -20.09
C GLY A 99 0.41 -16.74 -18.94
N VAL A 100 -0.38 -16.94 -17.88
CA VAL A 100 -0.02 -17.76 -16.69
C VAL A 100 0.59 -19.13 -17.06
N THR A 101 0.32 -19.63 -18.26
CA THR A 101 0.81 -20.90 -18.81
C THR A 101 2.19 -20.84 -19.49
N LYS A 102 2.67 -19.67 -19.92
CA LYS A 102 4.00 -19.51 -20.52
C LYS A 102 4.94 -18.92 -19.47
N LEU A 103 5.58 -19.79 -18.70
CA LEU A 103 6.64 -19.43 -17.74
C LEU A 103 7.85 -18.73 -18.39
N SER A 104 7.89 -18.63 -19.71
CA SER A 104 8.80 -17.78 -20.46
C SER A 104 8.23 -16.37 -20.55
N PHE A 105 8.69 -15.47 -19.67
CA PHE A 105 8.41 -14.06 -19.79
C PHE A 105 9.04 -13.54 -21.09
N PRO A 106 8.28 -12.89 -21.99
CA PRO A 106 8.87 -12.21 -23.14
C PRO A 106 9.82 -11.09 -22.65
N GLU A 107 10.72 -10.63 -23.51
CA GLU A 107 11.60 -9.48 -23.22
C GLU A 107 10.81 -8.20 -22.88
N ASP A 108 9.54 -8.20 -23.22
CA ASP A 108 8.53 -7.21 -22.94
C ASP A 108 7.42 -7.82 -22.07
N LEU A 109 7.04 -7.15 -20.97
CA LEU A 109 6.05 -7.63 -19.99
C LEU A 109 4.64 -7.93 -20.57
N GLY A 110 4.45 -7.70 -21.87
CA GLY A 110 3.18 -7.83 -22.59
C GLY A 110 2.24 -6.64 -22.43
N VAL A 111 2.61 -5.61 -21.65
CA VAL A 111 1.73 -4.47 -21.38
C VAL A 111 1.84 -3.43 -22.50
N VAL A 112 0.72 -3.09 -23.16
CA VAL A 112 0.75 -2.04 -24.20
C VAL A 112 1.00 -0.69 -23.54
N PRO A 113 2.02 0.08 -23.98
CA PRO A 113 2.34 1.39 -23.43
C PRO A 113 1.31 2.45 -23.88
N ARG A 114 0.12 2.44 -23.27
CA ARG A 114 -0.94 3.45 -23.48
C ARG A 114 -0.61 4.76 -22.76
N MET A 115 0.45 5.46 -23.18
CA MET A 115 0.97 6.64 -22.45
C MET A 115 -0.06 7.76 -22.27
N GLN A 116 -0.97 7.92 -23.23
CA GLN A 116 -2.06 8.91 -23.16
C GLN A 116 -3.05 8.66 -22.03
N LEU A 117 -3.17 7.41 -21.56
CA LEU A 117 -3.95 7.05 -20.38
C LEU A 117 -3.06 6.96 -19.14
N ALA A 118 -1.89 6.33 -19.26
CA ALA A 118 -1.03 6.01 -18.13
C ALA A 118 -0.47 7.28 -17.43
N VAL A 119 -0.06 8.28 -18.20
CA VAL A 119 0.50 9.52 -17.64
C VAL A 119 -0.57 10.31 -16.87
N PRO A 120 -1.77 10.58 -17.41
CA PRO A 120 -2.85 11.21 -16.65
C PRO A 120 -3.24 10.45 -15.37
N VAL A 121 -3.38 9.13 -15.42
CA VAL A 121 -3.72 8.31 -14.25
C VAL A 121 -2.67 8.44 -13.15
N ASN A 122 -1.39 8.44 -13.53
CA ASN A 122 -0.28 8.64 -12.58
C ASN A 122 -0.26 10.06 -12.00
N ARG A 123 -0.57 11.08 -12.81
CA ARG A 123 -0.72 12.47 -12.30
C ARG A 123 -1.90 12.61 -11.36
N PHE A 124 -3.02 11.94 -11.65
CA PHE A 124 -4.16 11.86 -10.73
C PHE A 124 -3.73 11.22 -9.40
N PHE A 125 -2.96 10.13 -9.43
CA PHE A 125 -2.46 9.49 -8.22
C PHE A 125 -1.55 10.41 -7.39
N GLN A 126 -0.64 11.15 -8.04
CA GLN A 126 0.17 12.16 -7.34
C GLN A 126 -0.70 13.25 -6.72
N ALA A 127 -1.69 13.76 -7.45
CA ALA A 127 -2.63 14.74 -6.94
C ALA A 127 -3.40 14.22 -5.71
N TYR A 128 -3.78 12.95 -5.72
CA TYR A 128 -4.35 12.27 -4.55
C TYR A 128 -3.40 12.26 -3.35
N LEU A 129 -2.15 11.83 -3.52
CA LEU A 129 -1.18 11.76 -2.42
C LEU A 129 -0.98 13.15 -1.78
N THR A 130 -0.87 14.19 -2.62
CA THR A 130 -0.77 15.57 -2.16
C THR A 130 -2.05 16.05 -1.47
N ALA A 131 -3.23 15.76 -2.04
CA ALA A 131 -4.51 16.10 -1.43
C ALA A 131 -4.68 15.44 -0.05
N ASP A 132 -4.39 14.14 0.08
CA ASP A 132 -4.54 13.43 1.36
C ASP A 132 -3.55 13.95 2.42
N MET A 133 -2.32 14.30 2.05
CA MET A 133 -1.37 14.95 2.96
C MET A 133 -1.85 16.34 3.42
N ILE A 134 -2.37 17.16 2.50
CA ILE A 134 -2.90 18.50 2.83
C ILE A 134 -4.11 18.37 3.75
N VAL A 135 -5.13 17.63 3.32
CA VAL A 135 -6.39 17.50 4.06
C VAL A 135 -6.14 16.77 5.37
N GLY A 136 -5.35 15.70 5.38
CA GLY A 136 -5.10 14.99 6.63
C GLY A 136 -4.17 15.74 7.57
N GLY A 137 -3.23 16.56 7.08
CA GLY A 137 -2.48 17.49 7.91
C GLY A 137 -3.35 18.52 8.62
N LEU A 138 -4.43 18.98 7.96
CA LEU A 138 -5.32 20.04 8.45
C LEU A 138 -6.54 19.53 9.23
N CYS A 139 -7.14 18.43 8.79
CA CYS A 139 -8.47 17.98 9.22
C CYS A 139 -8.47 16.69 10.05
N TYR A 140 -7.53 15.76 9.81
CA TYR A 140 -7.50 14.46 10.49
C TYR A 140 -6.07 14.02 10.83
N ARG A 141 -5.26 14.92 11.38
CA ARG A 141 -3.84 14.69 11.67
C ARG A 141 -3.58 13.44 12.51
N SER A 142 -4.47 13.11 13.43
CA SER A 142 -4.38 11.92 14.28
C SER A 142 -4.57 10.60 13.53
N GLN A 143 -5.11 10.64 12.30
CA GLN A 143 -5.33 9.46 11.46
C GLN A 143 -4.17 9.20 10.48
N ILE A 144 -3.30 10.20 10.23
CA ILE A 144 -2.12 10.00 9.37
C ILE A 144 -0.94 9.53 10.23
N GLY A 145 -0.64 8.23 10.13
CA GLY A 145 0.57 7.65 10.72
C GLY A 145 1.85 8.17 10.05
N PHE A 146 2.93 8.30 10.81
CA PHE A 146 4.23 8.78 10.29
C PHE A 146 4.77 7.93 9.14
N LEU A 147 4.89 6.61 9.35
CA LEU A 147 5.45 5.70 8.36
C LEU A 147 4.47 5.41 7.22
N THR A 148 3.24 5.02 7.56
CA THR A 148 2.25 4.53 6.59
C THR A 148 1.50 5.64 5.86
N GLY A 149 1.55 6.88 6.36
CA GLY A 149 0.96 8.04 5.72
C GLY A 149 2.03 8.96 5.13
N TRP A 150 2.76 9.69 5.98
CA TRP A 150 3.70 10.72 5.52
C TRP A 150 4.84 10.17 4.66
N ILE A 151 5.64 9.23 5.19
CA ILE A 151 6.77 8.65 4.45
C ILE A 151 6.28 7.92 3.20
N HIS A 152 5.24 7.09 3.35
CA HIS A 152 4.65 6.36 2.24
C HIS A 152 4.24 7.28 1.09
N HIS A 153 3.51 8.37 1.37
CA HIS A 153 3.03 9.28 0.32
C HIS A 153 4.18 10.03 -0.36
N ILE A 154 5.16 10.51 0.39
CA ILE A 154 6.34 11.19 -0.17
C ILE A 154 7.14 10.25 -1.07
N VAL A 155 7.37 9.01 -0.63
CA VAL A 155 8.08 8.00 -1.43
C VAL A 155 7.31 7.69 -2.71
N TYR A 156 5.98 7.51 -2.64
CA TYR A 156 5.17 7.23 -3.82
C TYR A 156 5.08 8.42 -4.79
N LEU A 157 5.07 9.66 -4.31
CA LEU A 157 5.20 10.85 -5.18
C LEU A 157 6.47 10.76 -6.04
N GLY A 158 7.60 10.38 -5.43
CA GLY A 158 8.88 10.18 -6.10
C GLY A 158 8.87 8.99 -7.07
N ILE A 159 8.38 7.82 -6.64
CA ILE A 159 8.28 6.61 -7.49
C ILE A 159 7.46 6.91 -8.76
N VAL A 160 6.33 7.59 -8.62
CA VAL A 160 5.46 7.92 -9.75
C VAL A 160 6.12 8.92 -10.70
N GLU A 161 6.82 9.91 -10.16
CA GLU A 161 7.56 10.88 -10.98
C GLU A 161 8.68 10.20 -11.77
N VAL A 162 9.43 9.29 -11.13
CA VAL A 162 10.43 8.44 -11.80
C VAL A 162 9.77 7.59 -12.88
N ALA A 163 8.65 6.94 -12.57
CA ALA A 163 7.93 6.12 -13.55
C ALA A 163 7.47 6.92 -14.78
N ILE A 164 7.03 8.16 -14.61
CA ILE A 164 6.67 9.03 -15.74
C ILE A 164 7.92 9.42 -16.55
N ARG A 165 9.02 9.82 -15.89
CA ARG A 165 10.25 10.27 -16.58
C ARG A 165 10.92 9.16 -17.39
N TYR A 166 10.92 7.94 -16.88
CA TYR A 166 11.50 6.77 -17.56
C TYR A 166 10.50 6.02 -18.46
N GLN A 167 9.33 6.61 -18.78
CA GLN A 167 8.28 5.99 -19.61
C GLN A 167 7.73 4.66 -19.05
N TRP A 168 7.88 4.40 -17.75
CA TRP A 168 7.34 3.25 -17.02
C TRP A 168 5.93 3.50 -16.46
N ALA A 169 5.27 4.57 -16.89
CA ALA A 169 3.96 4.97 -16.36
C ALA A 169 2.92 3.85 -16.45
N HIS A 170 2.96 3.06 -17.53
CA HIS A 170 2.07 1.93 -17.77
C HIS A 170 2.30 0.76 -16.79
N PHE A 171 3.54 0.52 -16.36
CA PHE A 171 3.83 -0.48 -15.32
C PHE A 171 3.29 -0.05 -13.96
N PHE A 172 3.37 1.25 -13.65
CA PHE A 172 2.74 1.78 -12.44
C PHE A 172 1.21 1.62 -12.51
N CYS A 173 0.59 1.89 -13.66
CA CYS A 173 -0.85 1.66 -13.86
C CYS A 173 -1.22 0.18 -13.73
N LEU A 174 -0.40 -0.75 -14.22
CA LEU A 174 -0.59 -2.19 -13.97
C LEU A 174 -0.53 -2.51 -12.47
N ALA A 175 0.49 -1.99 -11.77
CA ALA A 175 0.65 -2.17 -10.33
C ALA A 175 -0.51 -1.56 -9.52
N ALA A 176 -1.16 -0.53 -10.04
CA ALA A 176 -2.31 0.12 -9.40
C ALA A 176 -3.54 -0.79 -9.23
N PHE A 177 -3.60 -1.94 -9.91
CA PHE A 177 -4.60 -2.98 -9.63
C PHE A 177 -4.54 -3.48 -8.17
N MET A 178 -3.38 -3.32 -7.51
CA MET A 178 -3.20 -3.60 -6.10
C MET A 178 -3.98 -2.64 -5.17
N GLU A 179 -4.57 -1.55 -5.67
CA GLU A 179 -5.42 -0.66 -4.87
C GLU A 179 -6.81 -1.23 -4.56
N LEU A 180 -7.23 -2.32 -5.21
CA LEU A 180 -8.52 -2.99 -4.96
C LEU A 180 -8.79 -3.28 -3.46
N PRO A 181 -7.88 -3.90 -2.68
CA PRO A 181 -8.08 -4.06 -1.24
C PRO A 181 -8.18 -2.73 -0.47
N THR A 182 -7.48 -1.68 -0.89
CA THR A 182 -7.57 -0.34 -0.29
C THR A 182 -8.97 0.24 -0.51
N PHE A 183 -9.51 0.10 -1.72
CA PHE A 183 -10.88 0.50 -2.05
C PHE A 183 -11.90 -0.21 -1.18
N LEU A 184 -11.81 -1.54 -1.06
CA LEU A 184 -12.72 -2.33 -0.22
C LEU A 184 -12.63 -1.94 1.26
N LEU A 185 -11.42 -1.66 1.76
CA LEU A 185 -11.21 -1.20 3.13
C LEU A 185 -11.84 0.19 3.36
N GLY A 186 -11.62 1.12 2.43
CA GLY A 186 -12.21 2.45 2.48
C GLY A 186 -13.72 2.41 2.41
N LEU A 187 -14.28 1.65 1.47
CA LEU A 187 -15.71 1.44 1.32
C LEU A 187 -16.34 0.85 2.59
N SER A 188 -15.73 -0.18 3.18
CA SER A 188 -16.21 -0.78 4.43
C SER A 188 -16.08 0.14 5.66
N THR A 189 -15.20 1.15 5.59
CA THR A 189 -15.06 2.17 6.64
C THR A 189 -16.12 3.26 6.49
N LEU A 190 -16.36 3.73 5.27
CA LEU A 190 -17.40 4.71 4.97
C LEU A 190 -18.81 4.13 5.17
N LEU A 191 -19.03 2.89 4.71
CA LEU A 191 -20.31 2.17 4.78
C LEU A 191 -20.13 0.86 5.56
N PRO A 192 -20.25 0.88 6.90
CA PRO A 192 -20.05 -0.31 7.73
C PRO A 192 -20.93 -1.51 7.38
N ALA A 193 -22.11 -1.27 6.77
CA ALA A 193 -23.00 -2.32 6.29
C ALA A 193 -22.37 -3.19 5.19
N LEU A 194 -21.43 -2.64 4.40
CA LEU A 194 -20.74 -3.36 3.32
C LEU A 194 -19.48 -4.11 3.81
N ARG A 195 -19.26 -4.16 5.13
CA ARG A 195 -18.02 -4.71 5.68
C ARG A 195 -17.97 -6.23 5.56
N SER A 196 -17.10 -6.72 4.67
CA SER A 196 -16.69 -8.12 4.62
C SER A 196 -15.19 -8.26 4.91
N ASN A 197 -14.86 -8.78 6.10
CA ASN A 197 -13.45 -8.99 6.46
C ASN A 197 -12.80 -10.08 5.55
N ALA A 198 -13.56 -11.12 5.19
CA ALA A 198 -13.05 -12.20 4.34
C ALA A 198 -12.72 -11.70 2.92
N LEU A 199 -13.60 -10.88 2.33
CA LEU A 199 -13.38 -10.28 1.02
C LEU A 199 -12.13 -9.40 1.01
N PHE A 200 -11.97 -8.54 2.01
CA PHE A 200 -10.77 -7.71 2.17
C PHE A 200 -9.50 -8.56 2.28
N ALA A 201 -9.51 -9.61 3.09
CA ALA A 201 -8.33 -10.45 3.29
C ALA A 201 -7.94 -11.22 2.02
N LEU A 202 -8.94 -11.75 1.32
CA LEU A 202 -8.74 -12.49 0.07
C LEU A 202 -8.19 -11.58 -1.03
N THR A 203 -8.77 -10.40 -1.22
CA THR A 203 -8.27 -9.45 -2.23
C THR A 203 -6.90 -8.91 -1.86
N PHE A 204 -6.63 -8.63 -0.58
CA PHE A 204 -5.29 -8.23 -0.13
C PHE A 204 -4.26 -9.32 -0.44
N PHE A 205 -4.55 -10.57 -0.11
CA PHE A 205 -3.64 -11.67 -0.42
C PHE A 205 -3.43 -11.84 -1.92
N ALA A 206 -4.52 -11.87 -2.70
CA ALA A 206 -4.45 -12.07 -4.15
C ALA A 206 -3.67 -10.95 -4.85
N THR A 207 -3.95 -9.68 -4.56
CA THR A 207 -3.34 -8.56 -5.28
C THR A 207 -2.04 -8.06 -4.66
N ARG A 208 -1.99 -7.81 -3.35
CA ARG A 208 -0.82 -7.22 -2.67
C ARG A 208 0.28 -8.23 -2.33
N ILE A 209 -0.04 -9.52 -2.31
CA ILE A 209 0.94 -10.59 -2.06
C ILE A 209 1.22 -11.37 -3.35
N CYS A 210 0.25 -12.12 -3.87
CA CYS A 210 0.48 -13.01 -5.00
C CYS A 210 0.82 -12.24 -6.28
N PHE A 211 -0.06 -11.32 -6.70
CA PHE A 211 0.17 -10.54 -7.92
C PHE A 211 1.40 -9.64 -7.81
N HIS A 212 1.69 -9.08 -6.63
CA HIS A 212 2.91 -8.30 -6.42
C HIS A 212 4.19 -9.12 -6.60
N VAL A 213 4.23 -10.37 -6.09
CA VAL A 213 5.35 -11.29 -6.31
C VAL A 213 5.46 -11.63 -7.80
N VAL A 214 4.35 -11.92 -8.48
CA VAL A 214 4.35 -12.20 -9.94
C VAL A 214 4.92 -11.02 -10.72
N LEU A 215 4.48 -9.79 -10.42
CA LEU A 215 4.98 -8.58 -11.08
C LEU A 215 6.47 -8.35 -10.81
N MET A 216 6.91 -8.55 -9.56
CA MET A 216 8.31 -8.46 -9.17
C MET A 216 9.18 -9.48 -9.93
N THR A 217 8.76 -10.74 -10.01
CA THR A 217 9.48 -11.78 -10.75
C THR A 217 9.53 -11.49 -12.24
N ALA A 218 8.40 -11.06 -12.83
CA ALA A 218 8.31 -10.74 -14.24
C ALA A 218 9.24 -9.57 -14.63
N CYS A 219 9.26 -8.51 -13.80
CA CYS A 219 10.19 -7.39 -13.99
C CYS A 219 11.65 -7.81 -13.76
N ALA A 220 11.94 -8.68 -12.78
CA ALA A 220 13.31 -9.12 -12.49
C ALA A 220 13.91 -9.99 -13.60
N MET A 221 13.08 -10.79 -14.29
CA MET A 221 13.49 -11.61 -15.43
C MET A 221 13.71 -10.80 -16.70
N THR A 222 13.21 -9.55 -16.74
CA THR A 222 13.38 -8.65 -17.87
C THR A 222 14.56 -7.71 -17.62
N ASN A 223 15.64 -7.82 -18.41
CA ASN A 223 16.88 -7.04 -18.18
C ASN A 223 16.64 -5.53 -18.12
N THR A 224 15.70 -5.00 -18.91
CA THR A 224 15.36 -3.57 -18.95
C THR A 224 14.47 -3.10 -17.79
N LEU A 225 13.88 -4.02 -17.02
CA LEU A 225 12.93 -3.72 -15.94
C LEU A 225 13.46 -4.05 -14.53
N ARG A 226 14.79 -4.21 -14.38
CA ARG A 226 15.44 -4.42 -13.07
C ARG A 226 15.16 -3.28 -12.10
N THR A 227 15.12 -2.02 -12.56
CA THR A 227 14.83 -0.87 -11.70
C THR A 227 13.40 -0.91 -11.14
N PRO A 228 12.33 -1.07 -11.96
CA PRO A 228 11.00 -1.39 -11.45
C PRO A 228 10.97 -2.58 -10.49
N ALA A 229 11.70 -3.66 -10.77
CA ALA A 229 11.77 -4.82 -9.88
C ALA A 229 12.35 -4.47 -8.50
N CYS A 230 13.43 -3.68 -8.44
CA CYS A 230 14.01 -3.19 -7.19
C CYS A 230 13.02 -2.32 -6.40
N ILE A 231 12.25 -1.47 -7.08
CA ILE A 231 11.21 -0.65 -6.44
C ILE A 231 10.12 -1.55 -5.83
N LEU A 232 9.61 -2.52 -6.61
CA LEU A 232 8.59 -3.48 -6.13
C LEU A 232 9.10 -4.29 -4.93
N LEU A 233 10.35 -4.75 -4.99
CA LEU A 233 11.00 -5.45 -3.89
C LEU A 233 11.11 -4.57 -2.63
N SER A 234 11.43 -3.28 -2.78
CA SER A 234 11.55 -2.36 -1.66
C SER A 234 10.22 -2.09 -0.94
N VAL A 235 9.10 -2.14 -1.67
CA VAL A 235 7.74 -1.90 -1.15
C VAL A 235 7.13 -3.17 -0.56
N PHE A 236 7.51 -4.35 -1.04
CA PHE A 236 6.88 -5.62 -0.66
C PHE A 236 6.88 -5.92 0.86
N PRO A 237 7.95 -5.67 1.64
CA PRO A 237 7.94 -5.89 3.09
C PRO A 237 6.79 -5.19 3.83
N LEU A 238 6.40 -4.00 3.36
CA LEU A 238 5.28 -3.24 3.93
C LEU A 238 3.96 -4.01 3.76
N HIS A 239 3.72 -4.58 2.57
CA HIS A 239 2.53 -5.39 2.29
C HIS A 239 2.50 -6.69 3.09
N VAL A 240 3.65 -7.36 3.24
CA VAL A 240 3.76 -8.56 4.09
C VAL A 240 3.46 -8.23 5.55
N MET A 241 4.00 -7.13 6.07
CA MET A 241 3.75 -6.67 7.44
C MET A 241 2.26 -6.37 7.67
N TRP A 242 1.60 -5.68 6.73
CA TRP A 242 0.16 -5.41 6.81
C TRP A 242 -0.69 -6.67 6.75
N PHE A 243 -0.36 -7.61 5.87
CA PHE A 243 -1.06 -8.89 5.78
C PHE A 243 -0.92 -9.71 7.06
N LYS A 244 0.28 -9.75 7.66
CA LYS A 244 0.50 -10.36 8.98
C LYS A 244 -0.41 -9.75 10.04
N GLY A 245 -0.55 -8.42 10.06
CA GLY A 245 -1.48 -7.72 10.95
C GLY A 245 -2.94 -8.13 10.73
N CYS A 246 -3.35 -8.27 9.47
CA CYS A 246 -4.68 -8.74 9.10
C CYS A 246 -4.97 -10.15 9.65
N VAL A 247 -4.06 -11.10 9.40
CA VAL A 247 -4.17 -12.49 9.88
C VAL A 247 -4.18 -12.57 11.41
N ALA A 248 -3.29 -11.83 12.08
CA ALA A 248 -3.28 -11.76 13.54
C ALA A 248 -4.61 -11.24 14.10
N GLY A 249 -5.21 -10.24 13.43
CA GLY A 249 -6.54 -9.71 13.76
C GLY A 249 -7.65 -10.76 13.66
N PHE A 250 -7.63 -11.61 12.64
CA PHE A 250 -8.58 -12.73 12.51
C PHE A 250 -8.43 -13.75 13.61
N ILE A 251 -7.20 -14.19 13.87
CA ILE A 251 -6.91 -15.18 14.92
C ILE A 251 -7.38 -14.67 16.28
N ARG A 252 -7.14 -13.39 16.58
CA ARG A 252 -7.59 -12.76 17.84
C ARG A 252 -9.11 -12.77 17.97
N ARG A 253 -9.84 -12.33 16.94
CA ARG A 253 -11.32 -12.31 16.94
C ARG A 253 -11.90 -13.72 17.04
N TYR A 254 -11.33 -14.69 16.33
CA TYR A 254 -11.75 -16.08 16.40
C TYR A 254 -11.59 -16.67 17.81
N LYS A 255 -10.44 -16.43 18.46
CA LYS A 255 -10.19 -16.85 19.83
C LYS A 255 -11.15 -16.19 20.82
N ALA A 256 -11.39 -14.89 20.68
CA ALA A 256 -12.34 -14.16 21.52
C ALA A 256 -13.77 -14.72 21.38
N GLY A 257 -14.21 -14.99 20.14
CA GLY A 257 -15.52 -15.62 19.90
C GLY A 257 -15.64 -17.01 20.53
N LYS A 258 -14.59 -17.83 20.51
CA LYS A 258 -14.58 -19.13 21.20
C LYS A 258 -14.66 -19.01 22.72
N VAL A 259 -14.00 -18.02 23.31
CA VAL A 259 -14.09 -17.79 24.75
C VAL A 259 -15.50 -17.31 25.13
N ALA A 260 -16.07 -16.39 24.36
CA ALA A 260 -17.43 -15.90 24.57
C ALA A 260 -18.48 -17.02 24.42
N ALA A 261 -18.35 -17.89 23.41
CA ALA A 261 -19.25 -19.03 23.22
C ALA A 261 -19.20 -20.02 24.40
N LYS A 262 -18.00 -20.33 24.91
CA LYS A 262 -17.85 -21.18 26.10
C LYS A 262 -18.41 -20.54 27.37
N ALA A 263 -18.27 -19.23 27.51
CA ALA A 263 -18.85 -18.50 28.64
C ALA A 263 -20.37 -18.54 28.61
N ALA A 264 -20.99 -18.45 27.42
CA ALA A 264 -22.44 -18.58 27.25
C ALA A 264 -22.94 -19.99 27.56
N GLU A 265 -22.21 -21.03 27.15
CA GLU A 265 -22.54 -22.43 27.46
C GLU A 265 -22.37 -22.77 28.96
N GLY A 266 -21.49 -22.07 29.68
CA GLY A 266 -21.30 -22.25 31.12
C GLY A 266 -22.44 -21.68 31.99
N VAL A 267 -23.35 -20.89 31.42
CA VAL A 267 -24.56 -20.36 32.08
C VAL A 267 -25.75 -21.28 31.76
N VAL A 268 -25.54 -22.60 31.85
CA VAL A 268 -26.66 -23.53 31.95
C VAL A 268 -27.32 -23.26 33.29
N VAL A 269 -28.47 -22.59 33.21
CA VAL A 269 -29.40 -22.31 34.29
C VAL A 269 -29.57 -23.59 35.11
N VAL A 270 -29.03 -23.58 36.33
CA VAL A 270 -29.43 -24.55 37.34
C VAL A 270 -30.93 -24.35 37.50
N PRO A 271 -31.79 -25.33 37.14
CA PRO A 271 -33.21 -25.17 37.31
C PRO A 271 -33.43 -24.96 38.81
N SER A 272 -33.90 -23.78 39.19
CA SER A 272 -34.35 -23.49 40.53
C SER A 272 -35.54 -24.40 40.82
N SER A 273 -35.25 -25.57 41.40
CA SER A 273 -36.23 -26.41 42.04
C SER A 273 -36.78 -25.64 43.24
N SER A 274 -37.99 -25.11 43.07
CA SER A 274 -39.07 -25.07 44.07
C SER A 274 -38.71 -24.70 45.51
N THR A 275 -38.99 -23.45 45.88
CA THR A 275 -39.54 -23.17 47.22
C THR A 275 -40.55 -22.03 47.18
N THR A 276 -41.82 -22.43 47.14
CA THR A 276 -42.94 -21.92 47.94
C THR A 276 -43.32 -20.44 47.83
N SER A 277 -44.41 -20.26 47.07
CA SER A 277 -45.51 -19.32 47.27
C SER A 277 -45.66 -18.72 48.68
N THR A 278 -45.60 -17.39 48.76
CA THR A 278 -46.44 -16.63 49.71
C THR A 278 -47.02 -15.41 49.01
N SER A 279 -48.35 -15.41 48.98
CA SER A 279 -49.24 -14.37 48.49
C SER A 279 -49.18 -13.12 49.36
N SER A 280 -49.00 -11.95 48.74
CA SER A 280 -49.57 -10.69 49.24
C SER A 280 -49.60 -9.60 48.15
N THR A 281 -50.78 -9.49 47.56
CA THR A 281 -51.55 -8.25 47.28
C THR A 281 -50.86 -6.91 47.59
N ALA A 282 -50.70 -6.06 46.56
CA ALA A 282 -51.12 -4.65 46.61
C ALA A 282 -50.96 -3.98 45.24
N THR A 283 -52.10 -3.62 44.68
CA THR A 283 -52.36 -2.64 43.63
C THR A 283 -51.55 -1.35 43.75
N ASN A 284 -50.95 -0.88 42.65
CA ASN A 284 -50.85 0.55 42.40
C ASN A 284 -50.87 0.86 40.89
N VAL A 285 -51.96 1.50 40.49
CA VAL A 285 -52.25 2.07 39.17
C VAL A 285 -51.72 3.50 39.18
N HIS A 286 -50.91 3.90 38.20
CA HIS A 286 -50.67 5.30 37.83
C HIS A 286 -49.98 5.42 36.45
N PRO A 287 -50.01 6.59 35.78
CA PRO A 287 -50.83 6.75 34.59
C PRO A 287 -50.02 7.01 33.31
N LEU A 288 -50.71 6.83 32.18
CA LEU A 288 -50.31 7.22 30.83
C LEU A 288 -49.91 8.71 30.77
N THR A 289 -48.65 8.97 30.44
CA THR A 289 -48.19 10.27 29.96
C THR A 289 -48.02 10.23 28.44
N HIS A 290 -48.81 11.09 27.79
CA HIS A 290 -48.78 11.38 26.37
C HIS A 290 -47.38 11.80 25.89
N TYR A 291 -46.91 11.15 24.83
CA TYR A 291 -45.72 11.55 24.09
C TYR A 291 -46.14 12.47 22.93
N SER A 292 -45.95 13.79 23.11
CA SER A 292 -46.12 14.78 22.04
C SER A 292 -44.94 14.70 21.08
N SER A 293 -45.24 14.31 19.84
CA SER A 293 -44.39 14.49 18.67
C SER A 293 -44.33 15.96 18.27
N SER A 294 -43.21 16.63 18.52
CA SER A 294 -42.89 17.93 17.92
C SER A 294 -41.74 17.77 16.94
N SER A 295 -42.07 17.94 15.66
CA SER A 295 -41.15 18.01 14.53
C SER A 295 -40.46 19.36 14.52
N ALA A 296 -39.16 19.40 14.86
CA ALA A 296 -38.31 20.56 14.60
C ALA A 296 -37.18 20.16 13.64
N VAL A 297 -37.46 20.32 12.35
CA VAL A 297 -36.44 20.33 11.29
C VAL A 297 -35.68 21.66 11.43
N SER A 298 -34.60 21.66 12.22
CA SER A 298 -33.68 22.79 12.31
C SER A 298 -32.53 22.63 11.33
N ALA A 299 -32.50 23.53 10.36
CA ALA A 299 -31.38 23.81 9.47
C ALA A 299 -30.08 23.98 10.28
N THR A 300 -29.11 23.07 10.12
CA THR A 300 -27.77 23.21 10.74
C THR A 300 -26.62 22.89 9.79
N THR A 301 -26.84 22.87 8.48
CA THR A 301 -25.82 22.39 7.53
C THR A 301 -24.87 23.49 7.01
N THR A 302 -25.17 24.78 7.21
CA THR A 302 -24.35 25.88 6.67
C THR A 302 -23.18 26.29 7.56
N HIS A 303 -23.29 26.16 8.89
CA HIS A 303 -22.28 26.66 9.83
C HIS A 303 -20.95 25.87 9.81
N GLY A 304 -21.00 24.57 9.50
CA GLY A 304 -19.80 23.71 9.43
C GLY A 304 -18.95 23.92 8.18
N VAL A 305 -19.58 24.21 7.05
CA VAL A 305 -18.90 24.52 5.78
C VAL A 305 -18.19 25.86 5.88
N GLU A 306 -18.87 26.86 6.45
CA GLU A 306 -18.30 28.20 6.61
C GLU A 306 -17.11 28.22 7.57
N TRP A 307 -17.17 27.49 8.69
CA TRP A 307 -16.06 27.39 9.63
C TRP A 307 -14.81 26.74 9.00
N THR A 308 -15.02 25.71 8.17
CA THR A 308 -13.94 25.01 7.46
C THR A 308 -13.33 25.90 6.38
N LEU A 309 -14.15 26.60 5.60
CA LEU A 309 -13.70 27.57 4.60
C LEU A 309 -12.96 28.75 5.23
N ARG A 310 -13.41 29.26 6.39
CA ARG A 310 -12.70 30.30 7.14
C ARG A 310 -11.33 29.82 7.62
N ARG A 311 -11.19 28.58 8.10
CA ARG A 311 -9.89 28.01 8.48
C ARG A 311 -8.96 27.80 7.29
N LEU A 312 -9.47 27.35 6.15
CA LEU A 312 -8.67 27.18 4.93
C LEU A 312 -8.21 28.53 4.36
N ARG A 313 -9.08 29.56 4.36
CA ARG A 313 -8.69 30.93 4.01
C ARG A 313 -7.66 31.49 4.98
N ALA A 314 -7.86 31.35 6.29
CA ALA A 314 -6.89 31.80 7.30
C ALA A 314 -5.53 31.10 7.17
N ALA A 315 -5.51 29.79 6.89
CA ALA A 315 -4.27 29.04 6.65
C ALA A 315 -3.59 29.47 5.34
N SER A 316 -4.35 29.72 4.28
CA SER A 316 -3.84 30.25 3.01
C SER A 316 -3.25 31.64 3.17
N SER A 317 -3.91 32.53 3.90
CA SER A 317 -3.42 33.89 4.20
C SER A 317 -2.18 33.85 5.08
N ALA A 318 -2.13 32.98 6.10
CA ALA A 318 -0.96 32.83 6.96
C ALA A 318 0.27 32.26 6.22
N LEU A 319 0.06 31.44 5.18
CA LEU A 319 1.13 30.95 4.30
C LEU A 319 1.63 32.00 3.31
N LEU A 320 0.77 32.95 2.91
CA LEU A 320 1.15 34.07 2.03
C LEU A 320 1.83 35.21 2.79
N GLU A 321 1.46 35.44 4.06
CA GLU A 321 2.05 36.49 4.90
C GLU A 321 3.40 36.10 5.52
N ARG A 322 3.68 34.80 5.70
CA ARG A 322 5.00 34.33 6.14
C ARG A 322 5.88 33.99 4.95
N GLY A 323 6.55 35.02 4.42
CA GLY A 323 7.77 34.82 3.64
C GLY A 323 8.74 33.90 4.39
N SER A 324 9.27 32.91 3.69
CA SER A 324 10.15 31.85 4.22
C SER A 324 11.19 32.34 5.23
N PRO A 325 11.28 31.70 6.41
CA PRO A 325 12.55 31.54 7.10
C PRO A 325 13.00 30.09 7.02
N ALA A 326 14.28 29.93 6.67
CA ALA A 326 15.02 28.69 6.70
C ALA A 326 14.85 27.96 8.05
N VAL A 327 14.41 26.71 7.98
CA VAL A 327 14.18 25.87 9.16
C VAL A 327 15.50 25.24 9.58
N ARG A 328 16.08 25.75 10.66
CA ARG A 328 17.20 25.15 11.39
C ARG A 328 16.64 24.09 12.35
N TRP A 329 16.71 22.80 11.99
CA TRP A 329 16.47 21.67 12.90
C TRP A 329 17.81 21.11 13.39
N LEU A 330 18.07 21.24 14.69
CA LEU A 330 19.08 20.48 15.43
C LEU A 330 18.38 19.78 16.60
N GLY A 331 18.61 18.48 16.77
CA GLY A 331 18.31 17.79 18.03
C GLY A 331 17.81 16.34 17.93
N GLY A 332 18.74 15.40 17.74
CA GLY A 332 19.01 14.23 18.61
C GLY A 332 17.96 13.11 18.84
N PRO A 333 18.39 11.84 19.01
CA PRO A 333 17.53 10.65 18.90
C PRO A 333 17.06 10.06 20.25
N GLY A 334 15.80 9.65 20.31
CA GLY A 334 15.23 8.89 21.44
C GLY A 334 14.33 7.76 20.94
N ALA A 335 14.74 6.54 21.22
CA ALA A 335 14.11 5.29 20.82
C ALA A 335 12.65 5.17 21.27
N TRP A 336 11.76 4.73 20.37
CA TRP A 336 10.42 4.24 20.73
C TRP A 336 10.09 2.96 19.96
N VAL A 337 9.98 1.88 20.73
CA VAL A 337 9.52 0.54 20.35
C VAL A 337 7.98 0.58 20.22
N GLY A 338 7.47 -0.10 19.20
CA GLY A 338 6.09 0.01 18.73
C GLY A 338 5.00 -0.34 19.76
N GLY A 339 4.03 0.58 19.89
CA GLY A 339 2.76 0.36 20.55
C GLY A 339 1.64 0.20 19.53
N GLY A 340 1.07 -1.01 19.46
CA GLY A 340 -0.18 -1.26 18.75
C GLY A 340 -1.32 -0.55 19.47
N GLY A 341 -2.10 0.24 18.73
CA GLY A 341 -3.24 1.00 19.24
C GLY A 341 -4.29 0.10 19.90
N GLY A 342 -4.20 0.00 21.23
CA GLY A 342 -5.34 -0.11 22.13
C GLY A 342 -5.76 1.29 22.55
N GLU A 343 -7.06 1.51 22.69
CA GLU A 343 -7.64 2.68 23.34
C GLU A 343 -6.96 2.95 24.69
N GLU A 344 -6.16 4.02 24.77
CA GLU A 344 -5.87 4.65 26.06
C GLU A 344 -6.91 5.74 26.29
N ARG A 345 -7.85 5.46 27.21
CA ARG A 345 -8.62 6.51 27.88
C ARG A 345 -7.66 7.31 28.74
N MET A 346 -7.35 8.52 28.29
CA MET A 346 -6.66 9.52 29.08
C MET A 346 -7.61 10.02 30.18
N LEU A 347 -7.51 9.43 31.38
CA LEU A 347 -8.14 9.92 32.60
C LEU A 347 -7.39 11.16 33.06
N MET A 348 -8.03 12.32 32.96
CA MET A 348 -7.58 13.56 33.60
C MET A 348 -7.71 13.39 35.12
N VAL A 349 -6.57 13.34 35.82
CA VAL A 349 -6.52 13.40 37.28
C VAL A 349 -6.36 14.87 37.68
N GLY A 350 -7.41 15.42 38.28
CA GLY A 350 -7.35 16.69 39.01
C GLY A 350 -6.80 16.48 40.44
N PRO A 351 -6.16 17.49 41.05
CA PRO A 351 -5.58 17.35 42.37
C PRO A 351 -6.59 17.72 43.46
N ARG A 352 -6.76 16.85 44.46
CA ARG A 352 -6.93 17.16 45.90
C ARG A 352 -7.16 15.87 46.68
N GLY A 353 -6.33 15.65 47.70
CA GLY A 353 -6.39 14.48 48.57
C GLY A 353 -7.48 14.56 49.62
N TRP A 354 -7.75 13.43 50.27
CA TRP A 354 -8.23 13.31 51.66
C TRP A 354 -7.97 11.87 52.13
N LEU A 355 -7.52 11.75 53.38
CA LEU A 355 -7.31 10.50 54.11
C LEU A 355 -8.64 9.78 54.37
N ALA A 356 -8.66 8.45 54.27
CA ALA A 356 -9.40 7.60 55.22
C ALA A 356 -8.91 6.15 55.18
N ARG A 357 -8.53 5.69 56.37
CA ARG A 357 -8.11 4.33 56.74
C ARG A 357 -9.37 3.46 56.87
N GLY A 358 -9.44 2.31 56.20
CA GLY A 358 -10.52 1.34 56.33
C GLY A 358 -10.02 -0.10 56.20
N ARG A 359 -10.14 -0.89 57.28
CA ARG A 359 -9.76 -2.30 57.39
C ARG A 359 -10.72 -3.18 56.59
N ASP A 360 -10.20 -3.96 55.64
CA ASP A 360 -10.95 -4.93 54.84
C ASP A 360 -10.48 -6.37 55.17
N HIS A 361 -11.14 -7.02 56.13
CA HIS A 361 -10.92 -8.43 56.51
C HIS A 361 -11.92 -9.40 55.84
N GLY A 362 -12.28 -9.17 54.58
CA GLY A 362 -13.24 -10.00 53.84
C GLY A 362 -12.71 -10.75 52.61
N ARG A 363 -11.46 -10.50 52.16
CA ARG A 363 -11.00 -10.89 50.81
C ARG A 363 -10.11 -12.14 50.71
N TRP A 364 -9.95 -12.90 51.78
CA TRP A 364 -9.10 -14.10 51.76
C TRP A 364 -9.77 -15.35 51.17
N GLY A 365 -11.10 -15.48 51.26
CA GLY A 365 -11.83 -16.65 50.73
C GLY A 365 -11.81 -16.75 49.20
N VAL A 366 -11.96 -15.62 48.50
CA VAL A 366 -12.05 -15.58 47.02
C VAL A 366 -10.68 -15.84 46.38
N ARG A 367 -9.58 -15.40 47.00
CA ARG A 367 -8.22 -15.64 46.47
C ARG A 367 -7.81 -17.12 46.59
N LYS A 368 -8.24 -17.81 47.64
CA LYS A 368 -7.94 -19.24 47.84
C LYS A 368 -8.65 -20.11 46.79
N ALA A 369 -9.93 -19.84 46.51
CA ALA A 369 -10.70 -20.55 45.48
C ALA A 369 -10.17 -20.34 44.05
N ILE A 370 -9.58 -19.17 43.76
CA ILE A 370 -8.97 -18.90 42.45
C ILE A 370 -7.63 -19.63 42.31
N LEU A 371 -6.81 -19.67 43.35
CA LEU A 371 -5.52 -20.37 43.34
C LEU A 371 -5.69 -21.89 43.23
N GLU A 372 -6.71 -22.44 43.88
CA GLU A 372 -7.02 -23.89 43.85
C GLU A 372 -7.59 -24.36 42.50
N ARG A 373 -8.18 -23.44 41.72
CA ARG A 373 -8.66 -23.71 40.36
C ARG A 373 -7.54 -23.61 39.30
N LEU A 374 -6.45 -22.93 39.63
CA LEU A 374 -5.27 -22.78 38.75
C LEU A 374 -4.24 -23.92 38.91
N SER A 375 -4.30 -24.69 40.00
CA SER A 375 -3.39 -25.82 40.25
C SER A 375 -3.81 -27.14 39.58
N ARG A 376 -4.95 -27.20 38.89
CA ARG A 376 -5.39 -28.42 38.19
C ARG A 376 -4.60 -28.64 36.88
N PRO A 377 -3.94 -29.80 36.69
CA PRO A 377 -3.19 -30.09 35.47
C PRO A 377 -4.12 -30.18 34.26
N ARG A 378 -3.91 -29.31 33.27
CA ARG A 378 -4.67 -29.30 32.01
C ARG A 378 -4.21 -30.45 31.12
N ARG A 379 -5.14 -31.30 30.69
CA ARG A 379 -4.88 -32.34 29.68
C ARG A 379 -4.44 -31.71 28.34
N PRO A 380 -3.45 -32.30 27.64
CA PRO A 380 -2.93 -31.75 26.40
C PRO A 380 -3.95 -31.91 25.26
N ILE A 381 -4.51 -30.80 24.79
CA ILE A 381 -5.33 -30.75 23.58
C ILE A 381 -4.39 -30.73 22.37
N ARG A 382 -4.31 -31.83 21.61
CA ARG A 382 -3.58 -31.89 20.34
C ARG A 382 -4.30 -31.07 19.27
N PRO A 383 -3.70 -30.00 18.69
CA PRO A 383 -4.35 -29.23 17.64
C PRO A 383 -3.93 -29.76 16.26
N ARG A 384 -4.81 -30.50 15.58
CA ARG A 384 -4.63 -30.88 14.16
C ARG A 384 -4.60 -29.65 13.22
N ALA A 385 -5.25 -28.56 13.59
CA ALA A 385 -5.36 -27.34 12.76
C ALA A 385 -4.06 -26.52 12.66
N THR A 386 -3.18 -26.54 13.66
CA THR A 386 -1.88 -25.83 13.60
C THR A 386 -0.88 -26.51 12.68
N MET A 387 -1.05 -27.81 12.44
CA MET A 387 -0.17 -28.57 11.56
C MET A 387 -0.44 -28.27 10.08
N MET A 388 -1.71 -28.07 9.70
CA MET A 388 -2.09 -27.73 8.33
C MET A 388 -1.66 -26.30 7.95
N ALA A 389 -1.84 -25.33 8.85
CA ALA A 389 -1.37 -23.96 8.64
C ALA A 389 0.16 -23.87 8.51
N ARG A 390 0.91 -24.64 9.31
CA ARG A 390 2.37 -24.73 9.19
C ARG A 390 2.81 -25.36 7.87
N ARG A 391 2.10 -26.38 7.37
CA ARG A 391 2.40 -27.03 6.09
C ARG A 391 2.14 -26.10 4.90
N VAL A 392 1.05 -25.33 4.92
CA VAL A 392 0.76 -24.34 3.86
C VAL A 392 1.77 -23.21 3.88
N SER A 393 2.12 -22.66 5.05
CA SER A 393 3.16 -21.62 5.15
C SER A 393 4.55 -22.11 4.74
N ALA A 394 4.93 -23.35 5.07
CA ALA A 394 6.21 -23.92 4.67
C ALA A 394 6.31 -24.11 3.15
N ARG A 395 5.26 -24.64 2.50
CA ARG A 395 5.24 -24.78 1.04
C ARG A 395 5.22 -23.44 0.31
N LEU A 396 4.49 -22.44 0.82
CA LEU A 396 4.51 -21.09 0.25
C LEU A 396 5.89 -20.44 0.40
N LEU A 397 6.56 -20.64 1.55
CA LEU A 397 7.93 -20.18 1.75
C LEU A 397 8.90 -20.89 0.80
N GLU A 398 8.79 -22.20 0.56
CA GLU A 398 9.65 -22.90 -0.40
C GLU A 398 9.46 -22.43 -1.83
N VAL A 399 8.20 -22.28 -2.28
CA VAL A 399 7.87 -21.81 -3.65
C VAL A 399 8.35 -20.40 -3.90
N VAL A 400 8.32 -19.51 -2.89
CA VAL A 400 8.80 -18.13 -3.03
C VAL A 400 10.32 -18.04 -2.83
N ARG A 401 10.89 -18.81 -1.89
CA ARG A 401 12.29 -18.67 -1.48
C ARG A 401 13.27 -19.13 -2.55
N GLY A 402 13.00 -20.20 -3.30
CA GLY A 402 13.91 -20.67 -4.36
C GLY A 402 14.11 -19.61 -5.44
N PRO A 403 13.07 -19.25 -6.20
CA PRO A 403 13.18 -18.29 -7.30
C PRO A 403 13.64 -16.90 -6.85
N VAL A 404 13.21 -16.42 -5.68
CA VAL A 404 13.60 -15.09 -5.18
C VAL A 404 15.04 -15.06 -4.69
N LEU A 405 15.50 -16.09 -3.96
CA LEU A 405 16.90 -16.14 -3.56
C LEU A 405 17.80 -16.34 -4.77
N ASP A 406 17.42 -17.16 -5.74
CA ASP A 406 18.24 -17.38 -6.94
C ASP A 406 18.30 -16.12 -7.83
N ALA A 407 17.18 -15.41 -7.98
CA ALA A 407 17.12 -14.14 -8.71
C ALA A 407 17.87 -12.97 -8.02
N VAL A 408 17.98 -12.99 -6.68
CA VAL A 408 18.71 -11.94 -5.94
C VAL A 408 20.19 -12.31 -5.77
N ARG A 409 20.50 -13.59 -5.55
CA ARG A 409 21.86 -14.06 -5.23
C ARG A 409 22.77 -14.05 -6.45
N GLY A 410 22.27 -14.33 -7.65
CA GLY A 410 23.05 -14.25 -8.89
C GLY A 410 23.65 -12.85 -9.10
N PRO A 411 22.83 -11.80 -9.28
CA PRO A 411 23.31 -10.44 -9.52
C PRO A 411 24.19 -9.86 -8.40
N VAL A 412 23.93 -10.22 -7.14
CA VAL A 412 24.74 -9.78 -5.99
C VAL A 412 26.09 -10.49 -5.96
N LEU A 413 26.14 -11.80 -6.25
CA LEU A 413 27.41 -12.53 -6.32
C LEU A 413 28.22 -12.13 -7.56
N ASP A 414 27.57 -11.80 -8.67
CA ASP A 414 28.22 -11.32 -9.89
C ASP A 414 28.78 -9.91 -9.69
N ALA A 415 28.07 -9.03 -8.99
CA ALA A 415 28.57 -7.72 -8.57
C ALA A 415 29.76 -7.84 -7.60
N VAL A 416 29.78 -8.85 -6.73
CA VAL A 416 30.89 -9.10 -5.79
C VAL A 416 32.07 -9.82 -6.44
N ARG A 417 31.85 -10.62 -7.50
CA ARG A 417 32.93 -11.27 -8.27
C ARG A 417 33.53 -10.39 -9.36
N GLY A 418 32.81 -9.38 -9.82
CA GLY A 418 33.25 -8.45 -10.88
C GLY A 418 34.46 -7.58 -10.53
N GLU A 419 34.89 -7.51 -9.26
CA GLU A 419 36.07 -6.71 -8.85
C GLU A 419 37.41 -7.45 -8.97
N ARG A 420 37.47 -8.71 -9.45
CA ARG A 420 38.73 -9.48 -9.37
C ARG A 420 39.12 -10.34 -10.58
N VAL A 421 38.80 -9.91 -11.80
CA VAL A 421 39.42 -10.46 -13.01
C VAL A 421 39.72 -9.33 -14.01
N MET A 422 40.79 -8.57 -13.73
CA MET A 422 41.50 -7.78 -14.75
C MET A 422 42.97 -8.22 -14.70
N GLY A 423 43.30 -9.22 -15.53
CA GLY A 423 44.65 -9.74 -15.65
C GLY A 423 44.78 -10.69 -16.84
N TYR A 424 45.54 -10.24 -17.85
CA TYR A 424 46.11 -10.98 -19.00
C TYR A 424 45.12 -11.40 -20.11
N VAL A 425 45.39 -11.27 -21.43
CA VAL A 425 46.51 -10.70 -22.23
C VAL A 425 45.99 -10.59 -23.68
N ARG A 426 46.06 -9.42 -24.32
CA ARG A 426 47.00 -9.01 -25.39
C ARG A 426 46.83 -9.75 -26.74
N GLY A 427 46.51 -8.97 -27.78
CA GLY A 427 46.88 -9.29 -29.17
C GLY A 427 45.91 -8.83 -30.25
N LEU A 428 45.92 -7.55 -30.64
CA LEU A 428 45.57 -7.19 -32.02
C LEU A 428 46.44 -6.01 -32.47
N GLN A 429 47.36 -6.34 -33.38
CA GLN A 429 48.22 -5.41 -34.11
C GLN A 429 47.36 -4.47 -34.96
N ILE A 430 47.67 -3.18 -34.88
CA ILE A 430 47.28 -2.18 -35.86
C ILE A 430 48.39 -2.15 -36.92
N GLY A 431 48.13 -2.72 -38.09
CA GLY A 431 48.80 -2.42 -39.36
C GLY A 431 47.69 -1.98 -40.32
N GLY A 432 47.77 -0.82 -40.98
CA GLY A 432 48.79 -0.50 -41.97
C GLY A 432 48.10 -0.65 -43.33
N GLY A 433 47.70 0.48 -43.92
CA GLY A 433 46.86 0.51 -45.12
C GLY A 433 47.54 -0.09 -46.34
N VAL A 434 46.73 -0.75 -47.18
CA VAL A 434 47.04 -1.10 -48.56
C VAL A 434 45.77 -0.92 -49.40
N GLU A 435 46.00 -0.31 -50.56
CA GLU A 435 45.14 0.13 -51.67
C GLU A 435 43.98 -0.80 -52.13
N PRO A 436 42.97 -0.25 -52.83
CA PRO A 436 41.79 -0.99 -53.29
C PRO A 436 42.11 -1.90 -54.49
N VAL A 437 41.63 -3.14 -54.41
CA VAL A 437 41.65 -4.11 -55.52
C VAL A 437 40.40 -3.90 -56.39
N GLU A 438 40.64 -3.81 -57.70
CA GLU A 438 39.66 -3.67 -58.77
C GLU A 438 38.58 -4.77 -58.77
N VAL A 439 37.35 -4.35 -59.04
CA VAL A 439 36.18 -5.21 -59.23
C VAL A 439 36.22 -5.77 -60.66
N GLY A 440 36.54 -7.06 -60.78
CA GLY A 440 36.50 -7.81 -62.03
C GLY A 440 35.08 -8.21 -62.45
N GLU A 441 34.81 -8.07 -63.75
CA GLU A 441 33.55 -8.35 -64.45
C GLU A 441 33.02 -9.79 -64.27
N ALA A 442 31.70 -9.89 -64.13
CA ALA A 442 30.96 -11.15 -64.09
C ALA A 442 30.90 -11.83 -65.47
N ARG A 443 31.28 -13.12 -65.54
CA ARG A 443 30.98 -13.99 -66.68
C ARG A 443 29.76 -14.87 -66.40
N PRO A 444 28.89 -15.13 -67.39
CA PRO A 444 27.67 -15.89 -67.20
C PRO A 444 27.91 -17.41 -67.18
N ILE A 445 27.02 -18.05 -66.43
CA ILE A 445 26.87 -19.48 -66.16
C ILE A 445 26.57 -20.25 -67.45
N GLN A 446 27.31 -21.31 -67.74
CA GLN A 446 26.87 -22.39 -68.63
C GLN A 446 26.58 -23.64 -67.80
N LEU A 447 25.31 -24.05 -67.81
CA LEU A 447 24.83 -25.34 -67.35
C LEU A 447 25.23 -26.40 -68.39
N ARG A 448 25.85 -27.49 -67.94
CA ARG A 448 26.09 -28.68 -68.75
C ARG A 448 25.32 -29.83 -68.12
N GLU A 449 24.34 -30.34 -68.87
CA GLU A 449 23.60 -31.56 -68.58
C GLU A 449 24.54 -32.77 -68.52
N VAL A 450 24.26 -33.69 -67.59
CA VAL A 450 24.88 -35.00 -67.48
C VAL A 450 23.76 -36.01 -67.66
N GLU A 451 23.86 -36.82 -68.73
CA GLU A 451 23.24 -38.15 -68.84
C GLU A 451 24.04 -39.18 -68.02
#